data_AF-A0AAD3R3W1-F1
#
_entry.id   AF-A0AAD3R3W1-F1
#
_cell.length_a   1.000
_cell.length_b   1.000
_cell.length_c   1.000
_cell.angle_alpha   90.00
_cell.angle_beta   90.00
_cell.angle_gamma   90.00
#
_symmetry.space_group_name_H-M   'P 1'
#
loop_
_entity.id
_entity.type
_entity.pdbx_description
1 polymer ?
#
loop_
_entity_poly.entity_id
_entity_poly.type
_entity_poly.pdbx_seq_one_letter_code
_entity_poly.pdbx_strand_id
1 'polypeptide(L)' 'MCIECSGIHRNLGTHLSRVRSLDLDDWPVELSMVMTAIGNAMANSVWEGALEGYTKPGSDST' A
#
# COMPACT_ATOMS: atom_id res chain seq x y z
N MET A 1 -2.97 3.11 2.81
CA MET A 1 -3.82 2.58 1.73
C MET A 1 -5.27 2.66 2.18
N CYS A 2 -6.20 3.12 1.34
CA CYS A 2 -7.63 3.21 1.70
C CYS A 2 -8.32 1.83 1.58
N ILE A 3 -9.59 1.75 2.01
CA ILE A 3 -10.39 0.52 1.96
C ILE A 3 -10.49 -0.01 0.53
N GLU A 4 -10.79 0.85 -0.44
CA GLU A 4 -10.95 0.48 -1.84
C GLU A 4 -9.68 -0.10 -2.46
N CYS A 5 -8.55 0.63 -2.40
CA CYS A 5 -7.27 0.12 -2.89
C CYS A 5 -6.87 -1.18 -2.19
N SER A 6 -7.19 -1.31 -0.89
CA SER A 6 -6.93 -2.55 -0.15
C SER A 6 -7.72 -3.75 -0.72
N GLY A 7 -8.92 -3.53 -1.24
CA GLY A 7 -9.71 -4.54 -1.94
C GLY A 7 -9.02 -4.99 -3.24
N ILE A 8 -8.54 -4.04 -4.04
CA ILE A 8 -7.77 -4.32 -5.26
C ILE A 8 -6.52 -5.15 -4.93
N HIS A 9 -5.76 -4.76 -3.90
CA HIS A 9 -4.56 -5.48 -3.46
C HIS A 9 -4.84 -6.92 -2.99
N ARG A 10 -6.01 -7.21 -2.41
CA ARG A 10 -6.40 -8.58 -2.05
C ARG A 10 -6.58 -9.47 -3.28
N ASN A 11 -7.11 -8.91 -4.37
CA ASN A 11 -7.30 -9.63 -5.64
C ASN A 11 -5.98 -9.98 -6.34
N LEU A 12 -4.87 -9.28 -6.03
CA LEU A 12 -3.54 -9.60 -6.55
C LEU A 12 -2.96 -10.89 -5.93
N GLY A 13 -3.42 -11.27 -4.73
CA GLY A 13 -2.94 -12.45 -4.00
C GLY A 13 -1.73 -12.18 -3.09
N THR A 14 -1.56 -13.06 -2.10
CA THR A 14 -0.64 -12.90 -0.95
C THR A 14 0.85 -13.05 -1.29
N HIS A 15 1.15 -13.54 -2.49
CA HIS A 15 2.51 -13.61 -3.03
C HIS A 15 3.01 -12.25 -3.50
N LEU A 16 2.10 -11.31 -3.81
CA LEU A 16 2.42 -9.94 -4.19
C LEU A 16 2.13 -8.95 -3.05
N SER A 17 0.94 -9.02 -2.47
CA SER A 17 0.50 -8.07 -1.45
C SER A 17 -0.21 -8.78 -0.31
N ARG A 18 0.27 -8.56 0.92
CA ARG A 18 -0.38 -9.04 2.14
C ARG A 18 -1.03 -7.86 2.85
N VAL A 19 -2.35 -7.83 2.84
CA VAL A 19 -3.12 -6.70 3.37
C VAL A 19 -3.50 -6.94 4.84
N ARG A 20 -3.39 -5.90 5.66
CA ARG A 20 -3.80 -5.84 7.07
C ARG A 20 -4.53 -4.52 7.35
N SER A 21 -5.51 -4.57 8.25
CA SER A 21 -6.16 -3.41 8.85
C SER A 21 -5.29 -2.85 9.97
N LEU A 22 -5.18 -1.52 10.08
CA LEU A 22 -4.46 -0.89 11.19
C LEU A 22 -5.23 -0.98 12.51
N ASP A 23 -6.56 -1.11 12.46
CA ASP A 23 -7.42 -1.08 13.65
C ASP A 23 -7.98 -2.47 14.02
N LEU A 24 -8.13 -3.37 13.04
CA LEU A 24 -8.86 -4.64 13.22
C LEU A 24 -7.97 -5.88 13.25
N ASP A 25 -6.71 -5.78 12.83
CA ASP A 25 -5.77 -6.91 12.82
C ASP A 25 -4.70 -6.73 13.90
N ASP A 26 -4.17 -7.85 14.39
CA ASP A 26 -2.99 -7.84 15.24
C ASP A 26 -1.73 -7.39 14.46
N TRP A 27 -0.91 -6.57 15.11
CA TRP A 27 0.35 -6.07 14.55
C TRP A 27 1.55 -6.57 15.35
N PRO A 28 2.22 -7.64 14.89
CA PRO A 28 3.54 -8.00 15.37
C PRO A 28 4.51 -6.82 15.22
N VAL A 29 5.41 -6.69 16.20
CA VAL A 29 6.39 -5.60 16.26
C VAL A 29 7.22 -5.54 14.98
N GLU A 30 7.59 -6.68 14.42
CA GLU A 30 8.39 -6.80 13.20
C GLU A 30 7.68 -6.16 12.00
N LEU A 31 6.36 -6.35 11.87
CA LEU A 31 5.58 -5.72 10.81
C LEU A 31 5.48 -4.21 10.99
N SER A 32 5.30 -3.74 12.23
CA SER A 32 5.28 -2.30 12.53
C SER A 32 6.61 -1.61 12.20
N MET A 33 7.74 -2.30 12.45
CA MET A 33 9.07 -1.82 12.11
C MET A 33 9.26 -1.69 10.60
N VAL A 34 8.83 -2.70 9.83
CA VAL A 34 8.86 -2.65 8.36
C VAL A 34 8.03 -1.48 7.84
N MET A 35 6.80 -1.30 8.34
CA MET A 35 5.94 -0.21 7.92
C MET A 35 6.53 1.17 8.23
N THR A 36 7.19 1.32 9.37
CA THR A 36 7.84 2.57 9.78
C THR A 36 9.11 2.86 8.99
N ALA A 37 9.89 1.83 8.66
CA ALA A 37 11.13 1.96 7.92
C ALA A 37 10.90 2.29 6.43
N ILE A 38 9.85 1.72 5.82
CA ILE A 38 9.53 1.95 4.41
C ILE A 38 8.59 3.15 4.27
N GLY A 39 7.36 3.04 4.79
CA GLY A 39 6.33 4.06 4.63
C GLY A 39 5.97 4.38 3.17
N ASN A 40 5.00 5.28 2.99
CA ASN A 40 4.50 5.61 1.64
C ASN A 40 5.53 6.40 0.82
N ALA A 41 6.35 7.26 1.46
CA ALA A 41 7.32 8.09 0.75
C ALA A 41 8.39 7.24 0.04
N MET A 42 9.00 6.29 0.76
CA MET A 42 9.97 5.37 0.15
C MET A 42 9.32 4.47 -0.88
N ALA A 43 8.15 3.89 -0.57
CA ALA A 43 7.43 3.04 -1.51
C ALA A 43 7.12 3.78 -2.83
N ASN A 44 6.63 5.02 -2.76
CA ASN A 44 6.37 5.84 -3.95
C ASN A 44 7.66 6.17 -4.70
N SER A 45 8.78 6.44 -4.02
CA SER A 45 10.05 6.69 -4.72
C SER A 45 10.52 5.51 -5.59
N VAL A 46 10.12 4.28 -5.24
CA VAL A 46 10.44 3.06 -5.99
C VAL A 46 9.37 2.78 -7.05
N TRP A 47 8.10 2.65 -6.65
CA TRP A 47 7.03 2.21 -7.55
C TRP A 47 6.44 3.32 -8.41
N GLU A 48 6.57 4.56 -7.97
CA GLU A 48 6.10 5.77 -8.66
C GLU A 48 7.26 6.63 -9.17
N GLY A 49 8.51 6.13 -9.11
CA GLY A 49 9.70 6.88 -9.51
C GLY A 49 9.81 7.20 -11.01
N ALA A 50 9.02 6.53 -11.85
CA ALA A 50 9.07 6.63 -13.31
C ALA A 50 7.66 6.75 -13.94
N LEU A 51 6.80 7.61 -13.38
CA LEU A 51 5.42 7.83 -13.84
C LEU A 51 5.28 8.78 -15.05
N GLU A 52 6.28 8.91 -15.93
CA GLU A 52 6.23 9.90 -17.02
C GLU A 52 4.92 9.82 -17.83
N GLY A 53 4.13 10.90 -17.79
CA GLY A 53 2.83 11.01 -18.48
C GLY A 53 1.65 10.34 -17.78
N TYR A 54 1.83 9.70 -16.61
CA TYR A 54 0.76 9.09 -15.83
C TYR A 54 0.33 9.96 -14.64
N THR A 55 -0.97 10.24 -14.58
CA THR A 55 -1.58 10.94 -13.43
C THR A 55 -2.05 9.92 -12.40
N LYS A 56 -1.59 10.08 -11.16
CA LYS A 56 -2.05 9.27 -10.03
C LYS A 56 -3.56 9.46 -9.80
N PRO A 57 -4.36 8.39 -9.68
CA PRO A 57 -5.77 8.50 -9.36
C PRO A 57 -5.99 9.26 -8.05
N GLY A 58 -6.99 10.16 -8.05
CA GLY A 58 -7.43 10.88 -6.86
C GLY A 58 -8.37 10.02 -6.01
N SER A 59 -8.84 10.55 -4.88
CA SER A 59 -9.81 9.88 -4.01
C SER A 59 -11.14 9.56 -4.69
N ASP A 60 -11.47 10.32 -5.74
CA ASP A 60 -12.77 10.27 -6.42
C ASP A 60 -12.70 9.52 -7.75
N SER A 61 -11.56 8.89 -8.04
CA SER A 61 -11.35 8.09 -9.27
C SER A 61 -11.94 6.69 -9.09
N THR A 62 -12.69 6.22 -10.09
CA THR A 62 -13.31 4.87 -10.15
C THR A 62 -12.53 3.92 -11.05
#